data_AF-A0A7Y5WSQ6-F1
#
_entry.id   AF-A0A7Y5WSQ6-F1
#
_cell.length_a   1.000
_cell.length_b   1.000
_cell.length_c   1.000
_cell.angle_alpha   90.00
_cell.angle_beta   90.00
_cell.angle_gamma   90.00
#
_symmetry.space_group_name_H-M   'P 1'
#
loop_
_entity.id
_entity.type
_entity.pdbx_description
1 polymer ?
#
loop_
_entity_poly.entity_id
_entity_poly.type
_entity_poly.pdbx_seq_one_letter_code
_entity_poly.pdbx_strand_id
1 'polypeptide(L)'
;MDTARRVMPGTDRSRLLALIDRLKGRRIVVAGDLIADEFIYGQIARVSREAPVLILNYDSTEIVPGGAGNAAANAAALGGTVRAIGLAGRDDTGRRLLDTLERRRVDVTGVARPASYRTPTKTRILAGGIHSAKQQVVRIDRAAAAAADDAARVAFNRRVLRAVKSADA
;
A
#
# COMPACT_ATOMS: atom_id res chain seq x y z
N MET A 1 -19.34 -28.82 -16.78
CA MET A 1 -18.83 -28.90 -15.40
C MET A 1 -18.86 -27.50 -14.82
N ASP A 2 -19.94 -27.21 -14.10
CA ASP A 2 -20.25 -25.90 -13.52
C ASP A 2 -19.42 -25.70 -12.24
N THR A 3 -18.48 -24.76 -12.28
CA THR A 3 -17.71 -24.36 -11.10
C THR A 3 -18.51 -23.31 -10.34
N ALA A 4 -19.62 -23.77 -9.75
CA ALA A 4 -20.39 -22.99 -8.80
C ALA A 4 -19.45 -22.53 -7.67
N ARG A 5 -19.13 -21.23 -7.68
CA ARG A 5 -18.40 -20.55 -6.62
C ARG A 5 -19.11 -20.86 -5.31
N ARG A 6 -18.43 -21.61 -4.44
CA ARG A 6 -18.90 -21.92 -3.09
C ARG A 6 -18.99 -20.60 -2.30
N VAL A 7 -20.15 -19.96 -2.33
CA VAL A 7 -20.45 -18.82 -1.47
C VAL A 7 -20.41 -19.35 -0.04
N MET A 8 -19.57 -18.73 0.81
CA MET A 8 -19.47 -19.10 2.22
C MET A 8 -20.86 -19.09 2.86
N PRO A 9 -21.28 -20.16 3.57
CA PRO A 9 -22.60 -20.21 4.22
C PRO A 9 -22.82 -18.97 5.07
N GLY A 10 -23.93 -18.25 4.87
CA GLY A 10 -24.27 -17.03 5.61
C GLY A 10 -23.84 -15.70 4.96
N THR A 11 -23.25 -15.75 3.76
CA THR A 11 -22.89 -14.54 3.01
C THR A 11 -24.00 -14.16 2.03
N ASP A 12 -25.05 -13.53 2.56
CA ASP A 12 -26.07 -12.90 1.71
C ASP A 12 -25.49 -11.65 1.04
N ARG A 13 -25.62 -11.55 -0.30
CA ARG A 13 -25.18 -10.41 -1.10
C ARG A 13 -25.77 -9.10 -0.56
N SER A 14 -27.04 -9.12 -0.16
CA SER A 14 -27.74 -7.94 0.33
C SER A 14 -27.13 -7.44 1.63
N ARG A 15 -26.81 -8.37 2.55
CA ARG A 15 -26.08 -8.07 3.78
C ARG A 15 -24.70 -7.46 3.51
N LEU A 16 -23.92 -8.00 2.57
CA LEU A 16 -22.60 -7.45 2.25
C LEU A 16 -22.68 -6.04 1.68
N LEU A 17 -23.62 -5.78 0.77
CA LEU A 17 -23.83 -4.45 0.20
C LEU A 17 -24.23 -3.45 1.29
N ALA A 18 -25.13 -3.84 2.18
CA ALA A 18 -25.51 -3.00 3.32
C ALA A 18 -24.32 -2.68 4.25
N LEU A 19 -23.37 -3.61 4.43
CA LEU A 19 -22.14 -3.35 5.19
C LEU A 19 -21.22 -2.34 4.48
N ILE A 20 -21.09 -2.43 3.16
CA ILE A 20 -20.31 -1.48 2.36
C ILE A 20 -20.95 -0.08 2.44
N ASP A 21 -22.27 0.01 2.25
CA ASP A 21 -22.99 1.29 2.29
C ASP A 21 -22.82 1.99 3.65
N ARG A 22 -22.71 1.22 4.73
CA ARG A 22 -22.47 1.74 6.09
C ARG A 22 -21.08 2.36 6.30
N LEU A 23 -20.11 2.12 5.43
CA LEU A 23 -18.79 2.75 5.49
C LEU A 23 -18.82 4.21 5.02
N LYS A 24 -19.80 4.55 4.18
CA LYS A 24 -19.91 5.90 3.61
C LYS A 24 -20.04 6.95 4.72
N GLY A 25 -19.14 7.93 4.69
CA GLY A 25 -19.09 9.05 5.65
C GLY A 25 -18.56 8.69 7.04
N ARG A 26 -18.23 7.42 7.33
CA ARG A 26 -17.62 7.04 8.62
C ARG A 26 -16.20 7.55 8.71
N ARG A 27 -15.84 8.07 9.88
CA ARG A 27 -14.47 8.47 10.23
C ARG A 27 -13.71 7.21 10.63
N ILE A 28 -12.79 6.76 9.77
CA ILE A 28 -12.06 5.51 9.97
C ILE A 28 -10.60 5.83 10.23
N VAL A 29 -10.05 5.28 11.31
CA VAL A 29 -8.62 5.35 11.60
C VAL A 29 -7.96 4.03 11.26
N VAL A 30 -7.02 4.07 10.31
CA VAL A 30 -6.20 2.89 9.97
C VAL A 30 -4.80 3.10 10.52
N ALA A 31 -4.45 2.34 11.55
CA ALA A 31 -3.15 2.41 12.22
C ALA A 31 -2.32 1.15 11.92
N GLY A 32 -1.08 1.33 11.44
CA GLY A 32 -0.16 0.21 11.22
C GLY A 32 0.98 0.55 10.27
N ASP A 33 1.62 -0.50 9.75
CA ASP A 33 2.78 -0.36 8.88
C ASP A 33 2.39 0.16 7.49
N LEU A 34 2.97 1.30 7.12
CA LEU A 34 2.88 1.86 5.78
C LEU A 34 4.03 1.30 4.94
N ILE A 35 3.68 0.53 3.93
CA ILE A 35 4.63 -0.11 3.02
C ILE A 35 4.42 0.49 1.64
N ALA A 36 5.50 0.79 0.92
CA ALA A 36 5.42 1.15 -0.49
C ALA A 36 5.52 -0.13 -1.35
N ASP A 37 4.45 -0.50 -2.04
CA ASP A 37 4.53 -1.48 -3.11
C ASP A 37 4.99 -0.76 -4.39
N GLU A 38 6.22 -1.03 -4.83
CA GLU A 38 6.82 -0.41 -6.00
C GLU A 38 6.72 -1.35 -7.20
N PHE A 39 6.10 -0.90 -8.28
CA PHE A 39 5.99 -1.66 -9.52
C PHE A 39 6.90 -1.02 -10.56
N ILE A 40 7.94 -1.74 -10.97
CA ILE A 40 8.81 -1.34 -12.07
C ILE A 40 8.38 -2.12 -13.30
N TYR A 41 7.93 -1.42 -14.33
CA TYR A 41 7.50 -2.01 -15.57
C TYR A 41 8.59 -1.88 -16.62
N GLY A 42 8.83 -2.95 -17.35
CA GLY A 42 9.73 -2.93 -18.50
C GLY A 42 9.32 -3.90 -19.59
N GLN A 43 10.00 -3.80 -20.73
CA GLN A 43 9.86 -4.72 -21.86
C GLN A 43 11.11 -5.59 -21.95
N ILE A 44 10.93 -6.89 -22.22
CA ILE A 44 12.07 -7.80 -22.39
C ILE A 44 12.80 -7.41 -23.67
N ALA A 45 14.03 -6.90 -23.54
CA ALA A 45 14.85 -6.52 -24.68
C ALA A 45 15.63 -7.72 -25.23
N ARG A 46 16.30 -8.46 -24.34
CA ARG A 46 17.07 -9.68 -24.66
C ARG A 46 17.48 -10.41 -23.39
N VAL A 47 18.03 -11.61 -23.54
CA VAL A 47 18.83 -12.27 -22.51
C VAL A 47 20.26 -11.72 -22.55
N SER A 48 20.88 -11.50 -21.39
CA SER A 48 22.27 -11.07 -21.31
C SER A 48 23.22 -12.15 -21.86
N ARG A 49 24.30 -11.71 -22.54
CA ARG A 49 25.37 -12.60 -23.01
C ARG A 49 26.39 -12.93 -21.91
N GLU A 50 26.40 -12.15 -20.83
CA GLU A 50 27.36 -12.26 -19.73
C GLU A 50 26.88 -13.18 -18.61
N ALA A 51 25.56 -13.24 -18.41
CA ALA A 51 24.91 -14.05 -17.38
C ALA A 51 23.49 -14.42 -17.85
N PRO A 52 22.89 -15.50 -17.32
CA PRO A 52 21.52 -15.91 -17.67
C PRO A 52 20.46 -15.01 -17.02
N VAL A 53 20.52 -13.70 -17.28
CA VAL A 53 19.61 -12.68 -16.75
C VAL A 53 18.90 -11.93 -17.87
N LEU A 54 17.67 -11.48 -17.62
CA LEU A 54 16.91 -10.68 -18.57
C LEU A 54 17.37 -9.22 -18.53
N ILE A 55 17.55 -8.63 -19.71
CA ILE A 55 17.74 -7.19 -19.87
C ILE A 55 16.40 -6.59 -20.25
N LEU A 56 15.93 -5.63 -19.44
CA LEU A 56 14.66 -4.94 -19.65
C LEU A 56 14.90 -3.51 -20.12
N ASN A 57 14.12 -3.07 -21.11
CA ASN A 57 13.94 -1.65 -21.36
C ASN A 57 12.98 -1.10 -20.30
N TYR A 58 13.37 -0.02 -19.63
CA TYR A 58 12.53 0.63 -18.61
C TYR A 58 11.34 1.35 -19.26
N ASP A 59 10.15 1.14 -18.70
CA ASP A 59 8.94 1.87 -19.13
C ASP A 59 8.51 2.89 -18.06
N SER A 60 8.24 2.41 -16.84
CA SER A 60 7.69 3.25 -15.77
C SER A 60 7.87 2.64 -14.38
N THR A 61 7.68 3.49 -13.36
CA THR A 61 7.63 3.08 -11.96
C THR A 61 6.40 3.65 -11.28
N GLU A 62 5.59 2.79 -10.68
CA GLU A 62 4.44 3.18 -9.88
C GLU A 62 4.65 2.84 -8.39
N ILE A 63 4.20 3.72 -7.50
CA ILE A 63 4.14 3.46 -6.06
C ILE A 63 2.69 3.32 -5.65
N VAL A 64 2.34 2.14 -5.15
CA VAL A 64 1.02 1.79 -4.61
C VAL A 64 1.12 1.64 -3.09
N PRO A 65 0.13 2.11 -2.31
CA PRO A 65 0.12 1.89 -0.88
C PRO A 65 -0.08 0.42 -0.54
N GLY A 66 0.85 -0.15 0.23
CA GLY A 66 0.81 -1.48 0.81
C GLY A 66 0.52 -1.45 2.31
N GLY A 67 0.31 -2.63 2.91
CA GLY A 67 0.05 -2.76 4.35
C GLY A 67 -1.17 -1.97 4.82
N ALA A 68 -1.00 -1.20 5.89
CA ALA A 68 -2.04 -0.30 6.40
C ALA A 68 -2.45 0.77 5.37
N GLY A 69 -1.54 1.18 4.48
CA GLY A 69 -1.85 2.11 3.40
C GLY A 69 -2.86 1.55 2.39
N ASN A 70 -2.77 0.25 2.07
CA ASN A 70 -3.74 -0.42 1.19
C ASN A 70 -5.13 -0.46 1.84
N ALA A 71 -5.20 -0.84 3.13
CA ALA A 71 -6.45 -0.85 3.88
C ALA A 71 -7.10 0.54 3.95
N ALA A 72 -6.29 1.58 4.22
CA ALA A 72 -6.75 2.95 4.24
C ALA A 72 -7.30 3.41 2.88
N ALA A 73 -6.56 3.12 1.80
CA ALA A 73 -6.99 3.44 0.44
C ALA A 73 -8.30 2.75 0.05
N ASN A 74 -8.47 1.47 0.41
CA ASN A 74 -9.70 0.73 0.15
C ASN A 74 -10.88 1.29 0.94
N ALA A 75 -10.70 1.59 2.23
CA ALA A 75 -11.74 2.20 3.05
C ALA A 75 -12.18 3.57 2.50
N ALA A 76 -11.24 4.38 2.01
CA ALA A 76 -11.54 5.67 1.38
C ALA A 76 -12.28 5.49 0.04
N ALA A 77 -11.87 4.51 -0.78
CA ALA A 77 -12.55 4.18 -2.04
C ALA A 77 -14.01 3.72 -1.82
N LEU A 78 -14.31 3.10 -0.68
CA LEU A 78 -15.67 2.72 -0.26
C LEU A 78 -16.46 3.87 0.38
N GLY A 79 -15.93 5.10 0.37
CA GLY A 79 -16.62 6.31 0.83
C GLY A 79 -16.40 6.68 2.29
N GLY A 80 -15.48 6.01 3.00
CA GLY A 80 -15.07 6.40 4.34
C GLY A 80 -14.24 7.70 4.34
N THR A 81 -14.33 8.45 5.43
CA THR A 81 -13.44 9.56 5.75
C THR A 81 -12.24 8.99 6.51
N VAL A 82 -11.15 8.71 5.81
CA VAL A 82 -10.06 7.88 6.36
C VAL A 82 -8.86 8.71 6.78
N ARG A 83 -8.32 8.43 7.97
CA ARG A 83 -7.02 8.91 8.43
C ARG A 83 -6.06 7.73 8.60
N ALA A 84 -4.90 7.80 7.97
CA ALA A 84 -3.82 6.82 8.15
C ALA A 84 -2.86 7.27 9.26
N ILE A 85 -2.46 6.31 10.10
CA ILE A 85 -1.47 6.49 11.16
C ILE A 85 -0.41 5.41 11.00
N GLY A 86 0.84 5.84 10.93
CA GLY A 86 1.97 4.96 10.67
C GLY A 86 3.28 5.74 10.63
N LEU A 87 4.31 5.09 10.11
CA LEU A 87 5.62 5.69 9.90
C LEU A 87 5.95 5.68 8.40
N ALA A 88 6.55 6.77 7.92
CA ALA A 88 7.14 6.84 6.58
C ALA A 88 8.47 7.59 6.68
N GLY A 89 9.47 7.18 5.90
CA GLY A 89 10.76 7.86 5.89
C GLY A 89 10.69 9.28 5.31
N ARG A 90 11.77 10.03 5.52
CA ARG A 90 12.05 11.28 4.79
C ARG A 90 12.78 11.01 3.46
N ASP A 91 12.55 9.85 2.89
CA ASP A 91 13.06 9.44 1.58
C ASP A 91 12.04 9.70 0.46
N ASP A 92 12.48 9.59 -0.79
CA ASP A 92 11.63 9.81 -1.96
C ASP A 92 10.45 8.82 -2.01
N THR A 93 10.70 7.55 -1.70
CA THR A 93 9.65 6.53 -1.63
C THR A 93 8.57 6.90 -0.62
N GLY A 94 8.96 7.35 0.58
CA GLY A 94 8.03 7.80 1.62
C GLY A 94 7.22 9.00 1.16
N ARG A 95 7.84 9.98 0.49
CA ARG A 95 7.12 11.12 -0.11
C ARG A 95 6.09 10.63 -1.14
N ARG A 96 6.51 9.82 -2.12
CA ARG A 96 5.62 9.30 -3.17
C ARG A 96 4.47 8.45 -2.62
N LEU A 97 4.71 7.67 -1.57
CA LEU A 97 3.70 6.89 -0.87
C LEU A 97 2.61 7.79 -0.25
N LEU A 98 3.03 8.85 0.46
CA LEU A 98 2.10 9.81 1.06
C LEU A 98 1.33 10.57 -0.01
N ASP A 99 2.00 11.05 -1.07
CA ASP A 99 1.34 11.72 -2.19
C ASP A 99 0.28 10.80 -2.84
N THR A 100 0.56 9.49 -2.98
CA THR A 100 -0.42 8.52 -3.52
C THR A 100 -1.61 8.33 -2.57
N LEU A 101 -1.40 8.27 -1.25
CA LEU A 101 -2.47 8.16 -0.28
C LEU A 101 -3.37 9.41 -0.28
N GLU A 102 -2.78 10.61 -0.35
CA GLU A 102 -3.52 11.87 -0.44
C GLU A 102 -4.37 11.95 -1.71
N ARG A 103 -3.82 11.55 -2.87
CA ARG A 103 -4.60 11.44 -4.12
C ARG A 103 -5.77 10.45 -4.02
N ARG A 104 -5.67 9.46 -3.14
CA ARG A 104 -6.74 8.50 -2.81
C ARG A 104 -7.66 9.00 -1.67
N ARG A 105 -7.60 10.29 -1.32
CA ARG A 105 -8.41 10.95 -0.29
C ARG A 105 -8.22 10.39 1.12
N VAL A 106 -7.03 9.88 1.42
CA VAL A 106 -6.63 9.47 2.77
C VAL A 106 -5.90 10.62 3.45
N ASP A 107 -6.34 11.01 4.65
CA ASP A 107 -5.63 11.98 5.48
C ASP A 107 -4.36 11.34 6.07
N VAL A 108 -3.20 11.87 5.68
CA VAL A 108 -1.87 11.39 6.12
C VAL A 108 -1.22 12.28 7.18
N THR A 109 -1.93 13.27 7.73
CA THR A 109 -1.41 14.14 8.81
C THR A 109 -1.07 13.36 10.09
N GLY A 110 -1.62 12.14 10.23
CA GLY A 110 -1.31 11.18 11.28
C GLY A 110 0.00 10.40 11.08
N VAL A 111 0.71 10.55 9.96
CA VAL A 111 1.94 9.80 9.67
C VAL A 111 3.16 10.50 10.29
N ALA A 112 3.94 9.76 11.08
CA ALA A 112 5.20 10.27 11.61
C ALA A 112 6.33 10.04 10.59
N ARG A 113 7.26 11.00 10.51
CA ARG A 113 8.40 10.93 9.57
C ARG A 113 9.76 11.11 10.27
N PRO A 114 10.24 10.08 10.99
CA PRO A 114 11.58 10.10 11.59
C PRO A 114 12.65 10.17 10.50
N ALA A 115 13.73 10.92 10.72
CA ALA A 115 14.82 11.01 9.74
C ALA A 115 15.64 9.71 9.63
N SER A 116 15.72 8.94 10.73
CA SER A 116 16.39 7.64 10.82
C SER A 116 15.61 6.49 10.19
N TYR A 117 14.33 6.68 9.89
CA TYR A 117 13.44 5.63 9.38
C TYR A 117 13.46 5.64 7.85
N ARG A 118 13.72 4.46 7.25
CA ARG A 118 13.55 4.25 5.81
C ARG A 118 12.20 3.60 5.53
N THR A 119 11.50 4.09 4.53
CA THR A 119 10.19 3.55 4.12
C THR A 119 10.33 2.09 3.65
N PRO A 120 9.66 1.12 4.31
CA PRO A 120 9.64 -0.27 3.83
C PRO A 120 9.10 -0.32 2.40
N THR A 121 9.83 -0.98 1.50
CA THR A 121 9.47 -1.03 0.08
C THR A 121 9.49 -2.46 -0.44
N LYS A 122 8.46 -2.83 -1.21
CA LYS A 122 8.33 -4.13 -1.87
C LYS A 122 8.31 -3.90 -3.37
N THR A 123 9.47 -4.05 -4.00
CA THR A 123 9.61 -3.83 -5.44
C THR A 123 9.26 -5.09 -6.20
N ARG A 124 8.36 -4.98 -7.17
CA ARG A 124 8.03 -6.01 -8.15
C ARG A 124 8.47 -5.49 -9.51
N ILE A 125 9.36 -6.23 -10.15
CA ILE A 125 9.80 -5.93 -11.51
C ILE A 125 8.97 -6.80 -12.45
N LEU A 126 8.20 -6.16 -13.33
CA LEU A 126 7.31 -6.82 -14.27
C LEU A 126 7.81 -6.62 -15.69
N ALA A 127 7.90 -7.72 -16.44
CA ALA A 127 8.35 -7.72 -17.82
C ALA A 127 7.43 -8.56 -18.71
N GLY A 128 7.31 -8.13 -19.96
CA GLY A 128 6.60 -8.85 -21.01
C GLY A 128 7.01 -8.31 -22.38
N GLY A 129 6.55 -8.94 -23.45
CA GLY A 129 6.60 -8.37 -24.79
C GLY A 129 5.59 -7.22 -24.95
N ILE A 130 5.72 -6.47 -26.05
CA ILE A 130 4.89 -5.28 -26.36
C ILE A 130 3.39 -5.63 -26.35
N HIS A 131 3.03 -6.83 -26.82
CA HIS A 131 1.65 -7.30 -26.93
C HIS A 131 1.32 -8.45 -25.97
N SER A 132 2.12 -8.67 -24.94
CA SER A 132 1.87 -9.72 -23.95
C SER A 132 1.61 -9.14 -22.57
N ALA A 133 0.87 -9.89 -21.75
CA ALA A 133 0.74 -9.57 -20.34
C ALA A 133 2.14 -9.49 -19.70
N LYS A 134 2.38 -8.45 -18.90
CA LYS A 134 3.60 -8.35 -18.11
C LYS A 134 3.51 -9.32 -16.93
N GLN A 135 4.56 -10.11 -16.73
CA GLN A 135 4.68 -11.06 -15.63
C GLN A 135 5.71 -10.56 -14.62
N GLN A 136 5.51 -10.89 -13.35
CA GLN A 136 6.49 -10.55 -12.32
C GLN A 136 7.73 -11.45 -12.50
N VAL A 137 8.87 -10.83 -12.77
CA VAL A 137 10.16 -11.51 -12.99
C VAL A 137 11.00 -11.54 -11.71
N VAL A 138 11.08 -10.40 -11.02
CA VAL A 138 11.91 -10.25 -9.82
C VAL A 138 11.12 -9.54 -8.74
N ARG A 139 11.40 -9.92 -7.49
CA ARG A 139 10.93 -9.20 -6.31
C ARG A 139 12.10 -8.83 -5.41
N ILE A 140 12.12 -7.58 -4.96
CA ILE A 140 13.13 -7.06 -4.03
C ILE A 140 12.41 -6.45 -2.84
N ASP A 141 12.72 -6.96 -1.65
CA ASP A 141 12.14 -6.49 -0.41
C ASP A 141 13.18 -5.65 0.35
N ARG A 142 12.90 -4.35 0.52
CA ARG A 142 13.67 -3.44 1.35
C ARG A 142 12.95 -3.25 2.68
N ALA A 143 13.51 -3.82 3.75
CA ALA A 143 13.01 -3.59 5.10
C ALA A 143 13.26 -2.14 5.53
N ALA A 144 12.56 -1.70 6.58
CA ALA A 144 12.96 -0.48 7.27
C ALA A 144 14.42 -0.63 7.75
N ALA A 145 15.25 0.39 7.53
CA ALA A 145 16.66 0.34 7.91
C ALA A 145 16.89 0.29 9.43
N ALA A 146 15.91 0.70 10.22
CA ALA A 146 15.91 0.61 11.66
C ALA A 146 14.51 0.25 12.15
N ALA A 147 14.43 -0.53 13.22
CA ALA A 147 13.21 -0.57 14.03
C ALA A 147 12.85 0.86 14.43
N ALA A 148 11.55 1.16 14.52
CA ALA A 148 11.11 2.45 15.03
C ALA A 148 11.78 2.70 16.38
N ASP A 149 12.58 3.77 16.48
CA ASP A 149 13.18 4.16 17.75
C ASP A 149 12.08 4.49 18.77
N ASP A 150 12.43 4.56 20.05
CA ASP A 150 11.44 4.81 21.10
C ASP A 150 10.68 6.12 20.90
N ALA A 151 11.34 7.13 20.32
CA ALA A 151 10.68 8.39 19.97
C ALA A 151 9.60 8.17 18.88
N ALA A 152 9.88 7.40 17.84
CA ALA A 152 8.93 7.04 16.80
C ALA A 152 7.77 6.20 17.35
N ARG A 153 8.04 5.24 18.25
CA ARG A 153 7.01 4.43 18.92
C ARG A 153 6.08 5.27 19.79
N VAL A 154 6.63 6.14 20.63
CA VAL A 154 5.85 7.09 21.46
C VAL A 154 5.04 8.02 20.57
N ALA A 155 5.64 8.56 19.51
CA ALA A 155 4.96 9.46 18.59
C ALA A 155 3.84 8.77 17.79
N PHE A 156 3.99 7.49 17.44
CA PHE A 156 2.94 6.67 16.84
C PHE A 156 1.79 6.46 17.84
N ASN A 157 2.08 5.94 19.03
CA ASN A 157 1.07 5.67 20.07
C ASN A 157 0.25 6.91 20.42
N ARG A 158 0.92 8.06 20.59
CA ARG A 158 0.23 9.33 20.88
C ARG A 158 -0.71 9.75 19.75
N ARG A 159 -0.33 9.55 18.49
CA ARG A 159 -1.18 9.88 17.33
C ARG A 159 -2.37 8.95 17.24
N VAL A 160 -2.18 7.65 17.45
CA VAL A 160 -3.28 6.67 17.51
C VAL A 160 -4.28 7.06 18.60
N LEU A 161 -3.82 7.22 19.84
CA LEU A 161 -4.68 7.57 20.99
C LEU A 161 -5.44 8.89 20.80
N ARG A 162 -4.87 9.86 20.06
CA ARG A 162 -5.58 11.09 19.73
C ARG A 162 -6.65 10.87 18.66
N ALA A 163 -6.33 10.13 17.61
CA ALA A 163 -7.22 9.97 16.47
C ALA A 163 -8.44 9.09 16.77
N VAL A 164 -8.27 8.02 17.57
CA VAL A 164 -9.36 7.11 17.92
C VAL A 164 -10.49 7.80 18.71
N LYS A 165 -10.20 8.90 19.42
CA LYS A 165 -11.21 9.68 20.17
C LYS A 165 -12.29 10.29 19.26
N SER A 166 -11.97 10.49 17.98
CA SER A 166 -12.87 11.08 16.99
C SER A 166 -13.21 10.11 15.86
N ALA A 167 -12.88 8.83 16.00
CA ALA A 167 -13.14 7.82 14.98
C ALA A 167 -14.46 7.09 15.25
N ASP A 168 -15.14 6.69 14.18
CA ASP A 168 -16.30 5.80 14.24
C ASP A 168 -15.89 4.32 14.09
N ALA A 169 -14.68 4.08 13.58
CA ALA A 169 -14.03 2.77 13.46
C ALA A 169 -12.49 2.91 13.45
#